data_AF-A0A2T6CCM4-F1
#
_entry.id   AF-A0A2T6CCM4-F1
#
_cell.length_a   1.000
_cell.length_b   1.000
_cell.length_c   1.000
_cell.angle_alpha   90.00
_cell.angle_beta   90.00
_cell.angle_gamma   90.00
#
_symmetry.space_group_name_H-M   'P 1'
#
loop_
_entity.id
_entity.type
_entity.pdbx_description
1 polymer ?
#
loop_
_entity_poly.entity_id
_entity_poly.type
_entity_poly.pdbx_seq_one_letter_code
_entity_poly.pdbx_strand_id
1 'polypeptide(L)'
;MATLLAARFRGKHLMAAGIFQRMTRIGGAGILSAALAACNLIAPVEPSLKPQARPAALPAPVVAKPTSQKSAMLRSYLNQVQTAQLTQGLLRRDGGGADTPFTADMLARNFEKIAFFNEYDGNFSGRGGQSPLRRWDTPVRMDVIFGAGVPPSQRNGDTYDVRRYASRLARITGHPISTSGSPNFLVIIASEDDRAEALVEAATRVRGITANSLRALRNMRRDTYCAVAAYAAGPDANTYTAAVAIIRAENPDLLRLSCIHEELAQGLGLANDSPAARPSIFNDDDEFALLTGHDELLLKMLYDNRLRPGMSATEAAPITRIIARELTGGPL
;
A
#
# COMPACT_ATOMS: atom_id res chain seq x y z
N MET A 1 10.51 21.51 1.03
CA MET A 1 9.08 21.75 1.33
C MET A 1 8.44 20.37 1.41
N ALA A 2 7.89 19.97 2.56
CA ALA A 2 7.34 18.62 2.70
C ALA A 2 5.98 18.53 2.00
N THR A 3 5.78 17.52 1.14
CA THR A 3 4.48 17.27 0.49
C THR A 3 3.89 16.06 1.17
N LEU A 4 3.03 16.31 2.13
CA LEU A 4 2.63 15.29 3.06
C LEU A 4 1.23 14.80 2.64
N LEU A 5 1.11 13.52 2.28
CA LEU A 5 -0.13 12.88 1.82
C LEU A 5 -0.72 12.06 2.98
N ALA A 6 -2.03 11.79 2.96
CA ALA A 6 -2.64 10.93 3.98
C ALA A 6 -3.97 10.37 3.49
N ALA A 7 -3.94 9.28 2.73
CA ALA A 7 -5.14 8.63 2.22
C ALA A 7 -6.26 8.54 3.28
N ARG A 8 -7.34 9.29 3.06
CA ARG A 8 -8.52 9.22 3.91
C ARG A 8 -9.63 8.46 3.23
N PHE A 9 -9.58 7.15 3.39
CA PHE A 9 -10.72 6.26 3.21
C PHE A 9 -11.95 6.75 3.98
N ARG A 10 -12.91 7.37 3.30
CA ARG A 10 -14.19 7.77 3.89
C ARG A 10 -15.25 6.69 3.69
N GLY A 11 -15.31 5.74 4.62
CA GLY A 11 -16.51 4.91 4.80
C GLY A 11 -17.72 5.78 5.16
N LYS A 12 -18.61 6.06 4.21
CA LYS A 12 -19.91 6.71 4.48
C LYS A 12 -20.87 5.69 5.10
N HIS A 13 -21.46 6.04 6.23
CA HIS A 13 -22.64 5.39 6.78
C HIS A 13 -23.89 5.77 5.95
N LEU A 14 -24.72 4.79 5.56
CA LEU A 14 -26.17 4.75 5.85
C LEU A 14 -26.90 3.57 5.16
N MET A 15 -27.83 2.99 5.91
CA MET A 15 -29.09 2.31 5.55
C MET A 15 -29.06 1.03 4.70
N ALA A 16 -29.39 -0.08 5.37
CA ALA A 16 -29.59 -1.41 4.82
C ALA A 16 -30.98 -1.59 4.18
N ALA A 17 -31.05 -2.37 3.09
CA ALA A 17 -32.22 -3.14 2.70
C ALA A 17 -31.83 -4.22 1.68
N GLY A 18 -32.40 -5.43 1.82
CA GLY A 18 -32.62 -6.33 0.68
C GLY A 18 -31.86 -7.66 0.69
N ILE A 19 -32.49 -8.66 1.27
CA ILE A 19 -32.18 -10.10 1.28
C ILE A 19 -32.27 -10.71 -0.12
N PHE A 20 -31.40 -11.67 -0.47
CA PHE A 20 -31.82 -12.88 -1.21
C PHE A 20 -30.83 -14.06 -1.01
N GLN A 21 -31.37 -15.16 -0.46
CA GLN A 21 -30.75 -16.49 -0.43
C GLN A 21 -31.03 -17.22 -1.75
N ARG A 22 -30.12 -18.11 -2.17
CA ARG A 22 -30.48 -19.50 -2.48
C ARG A 22 -29.27 -20.44 -2.50
N MET A 23 -29.42 -21.52 -1.74
CA MET A 23 -28.63 -22.75 -1.79
C MET A 23 -29.03 -23.58 -3.02
N THR A 24 -28.08 -24.33 -3.58
CA THR A 24 -28.36 -25.69 -4.06
C THR A 24 -27.14 -26.59 -3.91
N ARG A 25 -27.43 -27.83 -3.55
CA ARG A 25 -26.55 -28.94 -3.13
C ARG A 25 -26.04 -29.79 -4.31
N ILE A 26 -25.24 -30.80 -3.93
CA ILE A 26 -24.97 -32.13 -4.54
C ILE A 26 -23.61 -32.13 -5.25
N GLY A 27 -22.68 -33.07 -5.03
CA GLY A 27 -22.66 -34.32 -4.28
C GLY A 27 -21.44 -35.13 -4.78
N GLY A 28 -20.94 -36.09 -4.00
CA GLY A 28 -19.92 -37.04 -4.48
C GLY A 28 -18.98 -37.53 -3.38
N ALA A 29 -19.33 -38.69 -2.81
CA ALA A 29 -18.51 -39.46 -1.89
C ALA A 29 -17.70 -40.54 -2.62
N GLY A 30 -16.59 -40.98 -2.00
CA GLY A 30 -15.84 -42.20 -2.32
C GLY A 30 -14.44 -41.92 -2.89
N ILE A 31 -13.34 -42.59 -2.53
CA ILE A 31 -13.10 -43.87 -1.87
C ILE A 31 -11.71 -43.84 -1.19
N LEU A 32 -11.60 -44.67 -0.14
CA LEU A 32 -10.46 -45.06 0.70
C LEU A 32 -9.19 -45.60 -0.03
N SER A 33 -8.04 -45.28 0.59
CA SER A 33 -6.91 -46.17 0.98
C SER A 33 -6.05 -46.91 -0.06
N ALA A 34 -4.72 -46.72 0.00
CA ALA A 34 -3.72 -47.79 0.19
C ALA A 34 -2.24 -47.32 0.36
N ALA A 35 -1.60 -47.84 1.41
CA ALA A 35 -0.17 -48.21 1.63
C ALA A 35 0.94 -47.14 1.47
N LEU A 36 1.66 -46.70 2.51
CA LEU A 36 2.67 -47.39 3.35
C LEU A 36 3.75 -48.15 2.58
N ALA A 37 4.92 -47.51 2.36
CA ALA A 37 6.26 -48.12 2.46
C ALA A 37 7.36 -47.08 2.13
N ALA A 38 7.95 -46.46 3.16
CA ALA A 38 9.28 -45.85 3.06
C ALA A 38 9.97 -45.94 4.43
N CYS A 39 10.39 -47.16 4.79
CA CYS A 39 11.34 -47.36 5.87
C CYS A 39 12.70 -46.81 5.40
N ASN A 40 13.07 -45.62 5.88
CA ASN A 40 14.46 -45.20 5.83
C ASN A 40 15.23 -45.99 6.90
N LEU A 41 16.30 -46.64 6.46
CA LEU A 41 17.29 -47.33 7.29
C LEU A 41 17.86 -46.34 8.31
N ILE A 42 17.42 -46.46 9.56
CA ILE A 42 18.03 -45.78 10.70
C ILE A 42 19.36 -46.50 10.95
N ALA A 43 20.46 -45.80 10.73
CA ALA A 43 21.79 -46.29 11.10
C ALA A 43 21.81 -46.66 12.60
N PRO A 44 22.48 -47.76 13.00
CA PRO A 44 22.54 -48.15 14.40
C PRO A 44 23.25 -47.05 15.19
N VAL A 45 22.53 -46.43 16.13
CA VAL A 45 23.08 -45.50 17.10
C VAL A 45 23.79 -46.33 18.16
N GLU A 46 25.11 -46.21 18.28
CA GLU A 46 25.85 -46.82 19.39
C GLU A 46 25.30 -46.28 20.72
N PRO A 47 24.94 -47.14 21.69
CA PRO A 47 24.46 -46.69 22.98
C PRO A 47 25.61 -46.04 23.77
N SER A 48 25.65 -44.71 23.76
CA SER A 48 26.51 -43.92 24.64
C SER A 48 25.97 -43.97 26.07
N LEU A 49 26.77 -44.50 27.00
CA LEU A 49 26.51 -44.46 28.45
C LEU A 49 26.75 -43.06 29.08
N LYS A 50 27.13 -42.06 28.26
CA LYS A 50 27.29 -40.67 28.69
C LYS A 50 26.06 -39.86 28.27
N PRO A 51 25.43 -39.09 29.19
CA PRO A 51 24.33 -38.20 28.84
C PRO A 51 24.75 -37.27 27.71
N GLN A 52 24.08 -37.36 26.56
CA GLN A 52 24.26 -36.38 25.50
C GLN A 52 23.69 -35.04 25.98
N ALA A 53 24.46 -33.96 25.80
CA ALA A 53 23.97 -32.63 26.11
C ALA A 53 22.72 -32.34 25.27
N ARG A 54 21.63 -31.94 25.94
CA ARG A 54 20.38 -31.55 25.29
C ARG A 54 20.71 -30.52 24.20
N PRO A 55 20.26 -30.71 22.94
CA PRO A 55 20.39 -29.69 21.90
C PRO A 55 19.91 -28.34 22.45
N ALA A 56 20.64 -27.26 22.15
CA ALA A 56 20.26 -25.92 22.58
C ALA A 56 18.76 -25.72 22.30
N ALA A 57 18.01 -25.34 23.34
CA ALA A 57 16.57 -25.17 23.24
C ALA A 57 16.27 -24.29 22.01
N LEU A 58 15.33 -24.74 21.16
CA LEU A 58 14.80 -23.89 20.10
C LEU A 58 14.44 -22.54 20.73
N PRO A 59 14.83 -21.40 20.14
CA PRO A 59 14.49 -20.10 20.69
C PRO A 59 12.99 -20.07 20.96
N ALA A 60 12.62 -19.67 22.18
CA ALA A 60 11.23 -19.58 22.57
C ALA A 60 10.47 -18.79 21.50
N PRO A 61 9.26 -19.24 21.09
CA PRO A 61 8.49 -18.49 20.11
C PRO A 61 8.35 -17.05 20.62
N VAL A 62 8.77 -16.09 19.79
CA VAL A 62 8.64 -14.68 20.11
C VAL A 62 7.15 -14.38 20.17
N VAL A 63 6.59 -14.38 21.38
CA VAL A 63 5.18 -14.03 21.61
C VAL A 63 5.08 -12.52 21.42
N ALA A 64 4.27 -12.10 20.45
CA ALA A 64 3.99 -10.68 20.23
C ALA A 64 3.50 -10.03 21.54
N LYS A 65 3.86 -8.76 21.77
CA LYS A 65 3.41 -8.01 22.95
C LYS A 65 1.87 -8.12 23.10
N PRO A 66 1.32 -8.21 24.32
CA PRO A 66 -0.14 -8.21 24.52
C PRO A 66 -0.78 -6.98 23.85
N THR A 67 -1.82 -7.20 23.05
CA THR A 67 -2.56 -6.12 22.37
C THR A 67 -3.39 -5.33 23.38
N SER A 68 -3.35 -3.99 23.31
CA SER A 68 -4.19 -3.15 24.15
C SER A 68 -5.67 -3.26 23.78
N GLN A 69 -6.57 -2.90 24.70
CA GLN A 69 -8.00 -2.81 24.41
C GLN A 69 -8.30 -1.87 23.24
N LYS A 70 -7.56 -0.75 23.14
CA LYS A 70 -7.74 0.23 22.06
C LYS A 70 -7.40 -0.37 20.71
N SER A 71 -6.27 -1.06 20.58
CA SER A 71 -5.87 -1.74 19.34
C SER A 71 -6.84 -2.89 19.00
N ALA A 72 -7.27 -3.67 20.00
CA ALA A 72 -8.25 -4.75 19.79
C ALA A 72 -9.62 -4.23 19.29
N MET A 73 -10.13 -3.14 19.87
CA MET A 73 -11.36 -2.49 19.41
C MET A 73 -11.22 -1.93 17.99
N LEU A 74 -10.07 -1.35 17.67
CA LEU A 74 -9.80 -0.83 16.33
C LEU A 74 -9.76 -1.95 15.29
N ARG A 75 -9.11 -3.08 15.61
CA ARG A 75 -9.12 -4.28 14.75
C ARG A 75 -10.54 -4.77 14.49
N SER A 76 -11.38 -4.86 15.53
CA SER A 76 -12.79 -5.24 15.37
C SER A 76 -13.55 -4.27 14.44
N TYR A 77 -13.38 -2.96 14.65
CA TYR A 77 -13.99 -1.93 13.81
C TYR A 77 -13.56 -2.04 12.33
N LEU A 78 -12.26 -2.18 12.05
CA LEU A 78 -11.75 -2.27 10.68
C LEU A 78 -12.18 -3.56 9.96
N ASN A 79 -12.36 -4.66 10.70
CA ASN A 79 -12.97 -5.88 10.16
C ASN A 79 -14.43 -5.65 9.73
N GLN A 80 -15.20 -4.91 10.53
CA GLN A 80 -16.58 -4.55 10.18
C GLN A 80 -16.63 -3.65 8.95
N VAL A 81 -15.71 -2.68 8.85
CA VAL A 81 -15.57 -1.80 7.68
C VAL A 81 -15.33 -2.62 6.41
N GLN A 82 -14.31 -3.48 6.40
CA GLN A 82 -14.01 -4.30 5.21
C GLN A 82 -15.19 -5.21 4.84
N THR A 83 -15.86 -5.79 5.84
CA THR A 83 -17.04 -6.64 5.61
C THR A 83 -18.18 -5.85 4.96
N ALA A 84 -18.43 -4.62 5.43
CA ALA A 84 -19.45 -3.74 4.87
C ALA A 84 -19.12 -3.30 3.44
N GLN A 85 -17.85 -2.98 3.15
CA GLN A 85 -17.38 -2.63 1.80
C GLN A 85 -17.56 -3.81 0.84
N LEU A 86 -17.12 -5.01 1.23
CA LEU A 86 -17.29 -6.23 0.42
C LEU A 86 -18.75 -6.54 0.12
N THR A 87 -19.64 -6.35 1.11
CA THR A 87 -21.09 -6.57 0.94
C THR A 87 -21.70 -5.60 -0.08
N GLN A 88 -21.11 -4.41 -0.24
CA GLN A 88 -21.52 -3.40 -1.23
C GLN A 88 -20.88 -3.60 -2.61
N GLY A 89 -20.06 -4.64 -2.80
CA GLY A 89 -19.34 -4.87 -4.06
C GLY A 89 -18.11 -3.97 -4.24
N LEU A 90 -17.67 -3.29 -3.18
CA LEU A 90 -16.41 -2.52 -3.16
C LEU A 90 -15.20 -3.46 -2.96
N LEU A 91 -14.00 -2.89 -2.91
CA LEU A 91 -12.73 -3.60 -2.75
C LEU A 91 -12.49 -4.65 -3.85
N ARG A 92 -12.90 -4.34 -5.09
CA ARG A 92 -12.67 -5.16 -6.27
C ARG A 92 -11.18 -5.39 -6.48
N ARG A 93 -10.86 -6.57 -7.01
CA ARG A 93 -9.48 -7.04 -7.24
C ARG A 93 -9.16 -7.28 -8.72
N ASP A 94 -10.15 -7.09 -9.59
CA ASP A 94 -10.06 -7.37 -11.03
C ASP A 94 -9.26 -6.31 -11.81
N GLY A 95 -9.03 -5.14 -11.20
CA GLY A 95 -8.29 -4.03 -11.82
C GLY A 95 -9.09 -3.28 -12.89
N GLY A 96 -10.42 -3.41 -12.89
CA GLY A 96 -11.33 -2.86 -13.88
C GLY A 96 -11.61 -3.83 -15.03
N GLY A 97 -12.49 -3.42 -15.94
CA GLY A 97 -12.91 -4.24 -17.07
C GLY A 97 -13.84 -3.52 -18.03
N ALA A 98 -14.64 -4.29 -18.76
CA ALA A 98 -15.60 -3.77 -19.74
C ALA A 98 -16.66 -2.84 -19.12
N ASP A 99 -16.95 -2.98 -17.82
CA ASP A 99 -17.88 -2.16 -17.04
C ASP A 99 -17.25 -0.84 -16.56
N THR A 100 -15.95 -0.66 -16.74
CA THR A 100 -15.19 0.54 -16.35
C THR A 100 -14.36 1.09 -17.51
N PRO A 101 -14.96 1.42 -18.67
CA PRO A 101 -14.21 1.99 -19.78
C PRO A 101 -13.71 3.39 -19.44
N PHE A 102 -12.57 3.77 -20.01
CA PHE A 102 -12.07 5.14 -19.96
C PHE A 102 -11.50 5.54 -21.33
N THR A 103 -11.55 6.84 -21.64
CA THR A 103 -10.98 7.41 -22.86
C THR A 103 -9.62 8.05 -22.59
N ALA A 104 -8.87 8.37 -23.65
CA ALA A 104 -7.64 9.16 -23.54
C ALA A 104 -7.84 10.48 -22.77
N ASP A 105 -8.95 11.18 -23.04
CA ASP A 105 -9.24 12.44 -22.36
C ASP A 105 -9.59 12.22 -20.88
N MET A 106 -10.24 11.11 -20.53
CA MET A 106 -10.44 10.74 -19.11
C MET A 106 -9.11 10.48 -18.44
N LEU A 107 -8.24 9.69 -19.06
CA LEU A 107 -6.91 9.37 -18.53
C LEU A 107 -6.08 10.64 -18.28
N ALA A 108 -6.01 11.56 -19.25
CA ALA A 108 -5.30 12.83 -19.12
C ALA A 108 -5.87 13.71 -18.00
N ARG A 109 -7.20 13.86 -17.94
CA ARG A 109 -7.86 14.64 -16.87
C ARG A 109 -7.61 14.04 -15.48
N ASN A 110 -7.69 12.70 -15.37
CA ASN A 110 -7.47 12.00 -14.11
C ASN A 110 -6.02 12.15 -13.66
N PHE A 111 -5.06 11.98 -14.58
CA PHE A 111 -3.66 12.23 -14.32
C PHE A 111 -3.41 13.66 -13.82
N GLU A 112 -3.99 14.66 -14.47
CA GLU A 112 -3.84 16.06 -14.05
C GLU A 112 -4.40 16.31 -12.64
N LYS A 113 -5.55 15.69 -12.31
CA LYS A 113 -6.15 15.81 -10.96
C LYS A 113 -5.37 15.09 -9.88
N ILE A 114 -4.72 13.98 -10.20
CA ILE A 114 -4.03 13.13 -9.24
C ILE A 114 -2.57 13.60 -9.04
N ALA A 115 -1.88 14.01 -10.11
CA ALA A 115 -0.45 14.33 -10.07
C ALA A 115 -0.11 15.81 -9.79
N PHE A 116 -1.05 16.74 -10.03
CA PHE A 116 -0.82 18.20 -9.87
C PHE A 116 -1.69 18.84 -8.79
N PHE A 117 -2.23 18.04 -7.88
CA PHE A 117 -2.91 18.51 -6.67
C PHE A 117 -2.36 17.73 -5.49
N ASN A 118 -2.51 18.29 -4.29
CA ASN A 118 -2.23 17.56 -3.06
C ASN A 118 -3.55 17.24 -2.35
N GLU A 119 -3.64 16.06 -1.75
CA GLU A 119 -4.78 15.69 -0.92
C GLU A 119 -4.91 16.62 0.31
N TYR A 120 -3.79 17.00 0.94
CA TYR A 120 -3.74 17.89 2.12
C TYR A 120 -2.89 19.14 1.93
N ASP A 121 -3.20 20.16 2.74
CA ASP A 121 -2.27 21.26 3.00
C ASP A 121 -1.04 20.76 3.79
N GLY A 122 0.03 21.57 3.82
CA GLY A 122 1.30 21.17 4.47
C GLY A 122 1.20 20.94 5.99
N ASN A 123 0.07 21.26 6.63
CA ASN A 123 -0.18 21.11 8.06
C ASN A 123 -1.21 20.01 8.37
N PHE A 124 -1.78 19.32 7.38
CA PHE A 124 -2.91 18.38 7.52
C PHE A 124 -4.15 18.98 8.15
N SER A 125 -4.34 20.30 8.04
CA SER A 125 -5.52 20.97 8.58
C SER A 125 -6.70 20.94 7.61
N GLY A 126 -6.44 20.73 6.31
CA GLY A 126 -7.46 20.77 5.26
C GLY A 126 -6.96 20.20 3.94
N ARG A 127 -7.79 20.33 2.89
CA ARG A 127 -7.46 19.86 1.54
C ARG A 127 -6.33 20.69 0.92
N GLY A 128 -5.46 20.01 0.19
CA GLY A 128 -4.39 20.65 -0.55
C GLY A 128 -4.87 21.33 -1.82
N GLY A 129 -4.05 22.26 -2.32
CA GLY A 129 -4.26 22.96 -3.58
C GLY A 129 -3.47 22.36 -4.73
N GLN A 130 -3.43 23.10 -5.83
CA GLN A 130 -2.59 22.76 -6.98
C GLN A 130 -1.10 22.72 -6.59
N SER A 131 -0.38 21.77 -7.15
CA SER A 131 1.05 21.57 -6.98
C SER A 131 1.74 21.39 -8.35
N PRO A 132 3.03 21.77 -8.47
CA PRO A 132 3.82 21.34 -9.62
C PRO A 132 4.00 19.82 -9.60
N LEU A 133 4.36 19.23 -10.74
CA LEU A 133 4.66 17.81 -10.82
C LEU A 133 5.82 17.47 -9.87
N ARG A 134 5.60 16.46 -9.00
CA ARG A 134 6.62 15.93 -8.10
C ARG A 134 6.76 14.44 -8.29
N ARG A 135 8.01 13.98 -8.40
CA ARG A 135 8.34 12.55 -8.50
C ARG A 135 9.80 12.32 -8.10
N TRP A 136 10.21 11.06 -8.08
CA TRP A 136 11.59 10.66 -7.90
C TRP A 136 12.38 10.78 -9.21
N ASP A 137 13.62 11.26 -9.15
CA ASP A 137 14.60 11.20 -10.23
C ASP A 137 15.75 10.20 -9.93
N THR A 138 15.86 9.76 -8.68
CA THR A 138 16.81 8.76 -8.20
C THR A 138 16.10 7.45 -7.86
N PRO A 139 16.81 6.30 -7.87
CA PRO A 139 16.21 5.01 -7.55
C PRO A 139 15.48 5.00 -6.21
N VAL A 140 14.29 4.41 -6.20
CA VAL A 140 13.48 4.18 -4.99
C VAL A 140 13.87 2.84 -4.37
N ARG A 141 14.23 2.87 -3.09
CA ARG A 141 14.62 1.73 -2.28
C ARG A 141 13.70 1.68 -1.07
N MET A 142 12.77 0.74 -1.13
CA MET A 142 11.76 0.52 -0.12
C MET A 142 12.28 -0.41 0.98
N ASP A 143 11.92 -0.16 2.22
CA ASP A 143 12.10 -1.12 3.32
C ASP A 143 10.91 -1.08 4.27
N VAL A 144 10.64 -2.21 4.94
CA VAL A 144 9.48 -2.36 5.81
C VAL A 144 9.91 -2.31 7.28
N ILE A 145 9.27 -1.44 8.06
CA ILE A 145 9.42 -1.39 9.52
C ILE A 145 8.14 -1.93 10.14
N PHE A 146 8.28 -2.90 11.05
CA PHE A 146 7.15 -3.50 11.74
C PHE A 146 7.12 -3.12 13.20
N GLY A 147 5.94 -2.68 13.68
CA GLY A 147 5.68 -2.52 15.11
C GLY A 147 5.91 -3.82 15.88
N ALA A 148 6.36 -3.75 17.14
CA ALA A 148 6.74 -4.92 17.93
C ALA A 148 5.60 -5.93 18.11
N GLY A 149 4.34 -5.48 18.17
CA GLY A 149 3.15 -6.32 18.29
C GLY A 149 2.69 -7.01 17.00
N VAL A 150 3.31 -6.73 15.84
CA VAL A 150 2.93 -7.37 14.57
C VAL A 150 3.41 -8.84 14.54
N PRO A 151 2.53 -9.84 14.38
CA PRO A 151 2.91 -11.25 14.39
C PRO A 151 3.79 -11.65 13.21
N PRO A 152 4.69 -12.65 13.35
CA PRO A 152 5.59 -13.08 12.27
C PRO A 152 4.88 -13.47 10.97
N SER A 153 3.69 -14.10 11.04
CA SER A 153 2.91 -14.47 9.85
C SER A 153 2.48 -13.26 9.03
N GLN A 154 2.00 -12.21 9.71
CA GLN A 154 1.64 -10.95 9.08
C GLN A 154 2.87 -10.26 8.49
N ARG A 155 4.00 -10.23 9.22
CA ARG A 155 5.25 -9.63 8.71
C ARG A 155 5.71 -10.29 7.40
N ASN A 156 5.63 -11.62 7.34
CA ASN A 156 6.01 -12.38 6.16
C ASN A 156 5.10 -12.08 4.96
N GLY A 157 3.77 -12.07 5.19
CA GLY A 157 2.79 -11.74 4.15
C GLY A 157 2.97 -10.31 3.62
N ASP A 158 3.02 -9.33 4.53
CA ASP A 158 3.11 -7.92 4.14
C ASP A 158 4.46 -7.60 3.46
N THR A 159 5.56 -8.24 3.88
CA THR A 159 6.87 -8.12 3.21
C THR A 159 6.82 -8.69 1.80
N TYR A 160 6.14 -9.82 1.61
CA TYR A 160 5.92 -10.41 0.30
C TYR A 160 5.11 -9.47 -0.61
N ASP A 161 4.02 -8.91 -0.08
CA ASP A 161 3.14 -7.99 -0.83
C ASP A 161 3.87 -6.71 -1.24
N VAL A 162 4.60 -6.07 -0.31
CA VAL A 162 5.43 -4.89 -0.61
C VAL A 162 6.47 -5.21 -1.68
N ARG A 163 7.21 -6.33 -1.56
CA ARG A 163 8.23 -6.72 -2.55
C ARG A 163 7.63 -7.00 -3.93
N ARG A 164 6.53 -7.74 -3.97
CA ARG A 164 5.84 -8.09 -5.21
C ARG A 164 5.32 -6.83 -5.90
N TYR A 165 4.74 -5.91 -5.12
CA TYR A 165 4.18 -4.68 -5.65
C TYR A 165 5.26 -3.69 -6.09
N ALA A 166 6.33 -3.51 -5.31
CA ALA A 166 7.50 -2.72 -5.71
C ALA A 166 8.09 -3.20 -7.06
N SER A 167 8.16 -4.52 -7.26
CA SER A 167 8.60 -5.11 -8.52
C SER A 167 7.63 -4.84 -9.68
N ARG A 168 6.31 -4.80 -9.42
CA ARG A 168 5.29 -4.42 -10.41
C ARG A 168 5.41 -2.93 -10.76
N LEU A 169 5.54 -2.05 -9.77
CA LEU A 169 5.75 -0.62 -9.95
C LEU A 169 7.00 -0.33 -10.79
N ALA A 170 8.12 -1.01 -10.51
CA ALA A 170 9.35 -0.89 -11.30
C ALA A 170 9.11 -1.18 -12.79
N ARG A 171 8.40 -2.27 -13.11
CA ARG A 171 8.09 -2.64 -14.50
C ARG A 171 7.14 -1.68 -15.19
N ILE A 172 6.11 -1.21 -14.48
CA ILE A 172 5.10 -0.29 -15.03
C ILE A 172 5.74 1.06 -15.36
N THR A 173 6.49 1.61 -14.40
CA THR A 173 7.05 2.96 -14.49
C THR A 173 8.32 3.03 -15.34
N GLY A 174 9.03 1.92 -15.51
CA GLY A 174 10.40 1.94 -16.05
C GLY A 174 11.42 2.61 -15.11
N HIS A 175 11.00 3.01 -13.91
CA HIS A 175 11.85 3.65 -12.92
C HIS A 175 12.50 2.60 -12.00
N PRO A 176 13.78 2.76 -11.60
CA PRO A 176 14.43 1.81 -10.69
C PRO A 176 13.76 1.81 -9.30
N ILE A 177 13.01 0.75 -9.01
CA ILE A 177 12.35 0.54 -7.71
C ILE A 177 12.76 -0.84 -7.18
N SER A 178 13.21 -0.90 -5.93
CA SER A 178 13.66 -2.15 -5.29
C SER A 178 13.37 -2.16 -3.80
N THR A 179 13.49 -3.33 -3.16
CA THR A 179 13.41 -3.50 -1.70
C THR A 179 14.77 -3.86 -1.10
N SER A 180 15.85 -3.27 -1.63
CA SER A 180 17.23 -3.61 -1.27
C SER A 180 18.13 -2.38 -1.23
N GLY A 181 19.18 -2.44 -0.41
CA GLY A 181 20.12 -1.33 -0.20
C GLY A 181 19.62 -0.34 0.85
N SER A 182 20.28 0.83 0.95
CA SER A 182 19.94 1.85 1.95
C SER A 182 18.61 2.53 1.61
N PRO A 183 17.56 2.41 2.44
CA PRO A 183 16.22 2.85 2.05
C PRO A 183 16.12 4.37 1.93
N ASN A 184 15.27 4.82 1.02
CA ASN A 184 14.77 6.18 0.94
C ASN A 184 13.23 6.23 0.98
N PHE A 185 12.54 5.09 0.92
CA PHE A 185 11.10 4.98 1.17
C PHE A 185 10.86 3.93 2.25
N LEU A 186 10.32 4.33 3.41
CA LEU A 186 9.95 3.40 4.47
C LEU A 186 8.45 3.10 4.44
N VAL A 187 8.11 1.81 4.55
CA VAL A 187 6.74 1.33 4.73
C VAL A 187 6.61 0.83 6.16
N ILE A 188 5.93 1.59 7.00
CA ILE A 188 5.71 1.25 8.40
C ILE A 188 4.40 0.49 8.51
N ILE A 189 4.43 -0.70 9.09
CA ILE A 189 3.25 -1.49 9.40
C ILE A 189 3.23 -1.69 10.91
N ALA A 190 2.38 -0.94 11.59
CA ALA A 190 2.39 -0.89 13.05
C ALA A 190 0.97 -0.79 13.61
N SER A 191 0.78 -1.38 14.80
CA SER A 191 -0.45 -1.24 15.56
C SER A 191 -0.56 0.17 16.17
N GLU A 192 -1.74 0.50 16.68
CA GLU A 192 -1.97 1.68 17.51
C GLU A 192 -1.03 1.72 18.74
N ASP A 193 -0.59 0.56 19.22
CA ASP A 193 0.30 0.43 20.38
C ASP A 193 1.77 0.70 20.02
N ASP A 194 2.19 0.33 18.80
CA ASP A 194 3.59 0.36 18.38
C ASP A 194 3.94 1.53 17.45
N ARG A 195 2.94 2.21 16.86
CA ARG A 195 3.15 3.21 15.80
C ARG A 195 4.11 4.32 16.19
N ALA A 196 4.04 4.80 17.43
CA ALA A 196 4.92 5.88 17.90
C ALA A 196 6.39 5.45 17.92
N GLU A 197 6.69 4.24 18.39
CA GLU A 197 8.05 3.69 18.42
C GLU A 197 8.58 3.45 17.00
N ALA A 198 7.74 2.88 16.12
CA ALA A 198 8.12 2.62 14.73
C ALA A 198 8.43 3.91 13.93
N LEU A 199 7.70 5.02 14.20
CA LEU A 199 8.00 6.32 13.59
C LEU A 199 9.32 6.93 14.11
N VAL A 200 9.67 6.69 15.37
CA VAL A 200 10.97 7.10 15.92
C VAL A 200 12.10 6.34 15.24
N GLU A 201 11.95 5.02 15.07
CA GLU A 201 12.91 4.20 14.32
C GLU A 201 13.05 4.73 12.88
N ALA A 202 11.94 4.96 12.17
CA ALA A 202 11.95 5.47 10.80
C ALA A 202 12.74 6.77 10.63
N ALA A 203 12.62 7.70 11.58
CA ALA A 203 13.34 8.97 11.56
C ALA A 203 14.87 8.81 11.64
N THR A 204 15.38 7.66 12.10
CA THR A 204 16.83 7.38 12.15
C THR A 204 17.35 6.72 10.87
N ARG A 205 16.48 6.18 10.01
CA ARG A 205 16.87 5.33 8.87
C ARG A 205 16.88 6.05 7.52
N VAL A 206 16.20 7.18 7.38
CA VAL A 206 16.15 7.95 6.12
C VAL A 206 16.62 9.38 6.31
N ARG A 207 17.61 9.79 5.51
CA ARG A 207 18.10 11.18 5.50
C ARG A 207 16.97 12.14 5.12
N GLY A 208 16.86 13.24 5.85
CA GLY A 208 15.86 14.28 5.59
C GLY A 208 14.51 14.05 6.28
N ILE A 209 14.31 12.90 6.94
CA ILE A 209 13.16 12.64 7.80
C ILE A 209 13.52 12.95 9.25
N THR A 210 12.60 13.58 9.98
CA THR A 210 12.73 13.89 11.41
C THR A 210 11.48 13.47 12.16
N ALA A 211 11.57 13.27 13.48
CA ALA A 211 10.37 13.01 14.29
C ALA A 211 9.32 14.14 14.16
N ASN A 212 9.76 15.38 13.97
CA ASN A 212 8.92 16.55 13.71
C ASN A 212 8.14 16.42 12.40
N SER A 213 8.80 15.96 11.33
CA SER A 213 8.20 15.80 10.01
C SER A 213 7.25 14.61 9.91
N LEU A 214 7.27 13.69 10.88
CA LEU A 214 6.39 12.52 10.99
C LEU A 214 5.21 12.71 11.94
N ARG A 215 5.06 13.89 12.56
CA ARG A 215 4.01 14.12 13.57
C ARG A 215 2.60 13.83 13.08
N ALA A 216 2.28 14.19 11.84
CA ALA A 216 0.97 13.96 11.26
C ALA A 216 0.64 12.45 11.17
N LEU A 217 1.64 11.62 10.90
CA LEU A 217 1.50 10.17 10.83
C LEU A 217 1.38 9.52 12.22
N ARG A 218 1.73 10.23 13.30
CA ARG A 218 1.66 9.69 14.67
C ARG A 218 0.24 9.58 15.19
N ASN A 219 -0.61 10.56 14.91
CA ASN A 219 -1.95 10.68 15.48
C ASN A 219 -3.02 10.51 14.41
N MET A 220 -3.02 9.35 13.76
CA MET A 220 -4.04 9.02 12.76
C MET A 220 -5.42 8.89 13.40
N ARG A 221 -6.43 9.46 12.75
CA ARG A 221 -7.82 9.31 13.14
C ARG A 221 -8.25 7.84 13.03
N ARG A 222 -9.31 7.46 13.74
CA ARG A 222 -9.85 6.09 13.71
C ARG A 222 -10.28 5.65 12.31
N ASP A 223 -10.76 6.60 11.50
CA ASP A 223 -11.21 6.39 10.12
C ASP A 223 -10.08 6.46 9.07
N THR A 224 -8.83 6.72 9.47
CA THR A 224 -7.68 6.73 8.56
C THR A 224 -6.98 5.38 8.61
N TYR A 225 -6.99 4.60 7.52
CA TYR A 225 -6.45 3.23 7.49
C TYR A 225 -4.95 3.21 7.25
N CYS A 226 -4.45 4.17 6.47
CA CYS A 226 -3.07 4.35 6.09
C CYS A 226 -2.82 5.84 5.75
N ALA A 227 -1.54 6.22 5.61
CA ALA A 227 -1.14 7.52 5.08
C ALA A 227 0.30 7.48 4.55
N VAL A 228 0.65 8.32 3.57
CA VAL A 228 2.04 8.42 3.05
C VAL A 228 2.53 9.86 2.97
N ALA A 229 3.73 10.10 3.47
CA ALA A 229 4.38 11.39 3.36
C ALA A 229 5.54 11.33 2.38
N ALA A 230 5.59 12.22 1.38
CA ALA A 230 6.73 12.35 0.47
C ALA A 230 7.49 13.68 0.71
N TYR A 231 8.81 13.62 0.64
CA TYR A 231 9.67 14.71 1.08
C TYR A 231 10.68 15.06 0.00
N ALA A 232 10.76 16.35 -0.31
CA ALA A 232 11.83 16.95 -1.09
C ALA A 232 12.75 17.73 -0.13
N ALA A 233 13.82 17.06 0.31
CA ALA A 233 14.84 17.61 1.22
C ALA A 233 16.17 17.91 0.49
N GLY A 234 16.23 17.66 -0.82
CA GLY A 234 17.34 18.03 -1.69
C GLY A 234 17.27 19.50 -2.14
N PRO A 235 18.16 19.91 -3.06
CA PRO A 235 18.17 21.27 -3.60
C PRO A 235 16.93 21.59 -4.46
N ASP A 236 16.33 20.58 -5.10
CA ASP A 236 15.09 20.72 -5.86
C ASP A 236 13.88 20.42 -4.97
N ALA A 237 12.98 21.40 -4.84
CA ALA A 237 11.77 21.29 -4.04
C ALA A 237 10.67 20.39 -4.65
N ASN A 238 10.84 19.95 -5.89
CA ASN A 238 9.88 19.11 -6.62
C ASN A 238 10.37 17.68 -6.83
N THR A 239 11.59 17.38 -6.42
CA THR A 239 12.18 16.06 -6.55
C THR A 239 12.13 15.35 -5.19
N TYR A 240 11.47 14.21 -5.14
CA TYR A 240 11.40 13.42 -3.92
C TYR A 240 12.76 12.80 -3.59
N THR A 241 13.12 12.92 -2.32
CA THR A 241 14.34 12.35 -1.73
C THR A 241 14.03 11.34 -0.64
N ALA A 242 12.83 11.38 -0.07
CA ALA A 242 12.39 10.46 0.96
C ALA A 242 10.86 10.27 0.94
N ALA A 243 10.37 9.11 1.37
CA ALA A 243 8.96 8.91 1.68
C ALA A 243 8.75 7.98 2.88
N VAL A 244 7.63 8.14 3.58
CA VAL A 244 7.23 7.29 4.70
C VAL A 244 5.74 6.99 4.60
N ALA A 245 5.39 5.74 4.32
CA ALA A 245 4.03 5.23 4.42
C ALA A 245 3.81 4.63 5.82
N ILE A 246 2.62 4.82 6.38
CA ILE A 246 2.16 4.16 7.61
C ILE A 246 0.87 3.40 7.31
N ILE A 247 0.83 2.14 7.68
CA ILE A 247 -0.32 1.25 7.49
C ILE A 247 -0.65 0.63 8.84
N ARG A 248 -1.93 0.68 9.24
CA ARG A 248 -2.38 0.07 10.48
C ARG A 248 -2.26 -1.44 10.41
N ALA A 249 -1.56 -2.03 11.37
CA ALA A 249 -1.50 -3.49 11.50
C ALA A 249 -2.87 -4.09 11.86
N GLU A 250 -3.80 -3.29 12.39
CA GLU A 250 -5.19 -3.69 12.65
C GLU A 250 -6.04 -3.86 11.39
N ASN A 251 -5.61 -3.34 10.24
CA ASN A 251 -6.35 -3.51 9.00
C ASN A 251 -6.44 -5.02 8.66
N PRO A 252 -7.63 -5.54 8.32
CA PRO A 252 -7.76 -6.88 7.76
C PRO A 252 -6.99 -7.01 6.44
N ASP A 253 -6.69 -8.25 6.04
CA ASP A 253 -5.68 -8.53 5.00
C ASP A 253 -5.92 -7.80 3.67
N LEU A 254 -7.17 -7.75 3.18
CA LEU A 254 -7.45 -7.07 1.91
C LEU A 254 -7.34 -5.55 2.05
N LEU A 255 -7.84 -4.96 3.14
CA LEU A 255 -7.72 -3.53 3.38
C LEU A 255 -6.26 -3.10 3.59
N ARG A 256 -5.46 -3.97 4.24
CA ARG A 256 -4.02 -3.76 4.41
C ARG A 256 -3.29 -3.82 3.09
N LEU A 257 -3.63 -4.79 2.23
CA LEU A 257 -3.11 -4.87 0.87
C LEU A 257 -3.53 -3.66 0.02
N SER A 258 -4.76 -3.16 0.18
CA SER A 258 -5.23 -1.94 -0.48
C SER A 258 -4.39 -0.73 -0.12
N CYS A 259 -4.13 -0.54 1.18
CA CYS A 259 -3.20 0.48 1.65
C CYS A 259 -1.78 0.31 1.07
N ILE A 260 -1.26 -0.91 0.95
CA ILE A 260 0.03 -1.13 0.29
C ILE A 260 -0.01 -0.65 -1.17
N HIS A 261 -1.11 -0.90 -1.88
CA HIS A 261 -1.25 -0.51 -3.28
C HIS A 261 -1.33 1.01 -3.47
N GLU A 262 -2.13 1.68 -2.66
CA GLU A 262 -2.35 3.11 -2.73
C GLU A 262 -1.13 3.89 -2.25
N GLU A 263 -0.68 3.65 -1.01
CA GLU A 263 0.35 4.47 -0.38
C GLU A 263 1.70 4.40 -1.11
N LEU A 264 2.03 3.23 -1.67
CA LEU A 264 3.27 3.09 -2.44
C LEU A 264 3.17 3.80 -3.79
N ALA A 265 2.01 3.80 -4.44
CA ALA A 265 1.82 4.52 -5.70
C ALA A 265 1.73 6.04 -5.50
N GLN A 266 1.00 6.49 -4.48
CA GLN A 266 0.95 7.90 -4.09
C GLN A 266 2.34 8.41 -3.68
N GLY A 267 3.10 7.60 -2.93
CA GLY A 267 4.49 7.90 -2.55
C GLY A 267 5.46 8.02 -3.73
N LEU A 268 5.09 7.59 -4.94
CA LEU A 268 5.86 7.84 -6.16
C LEU A 268 5.57 9.20 -6.80
N GLY A 269 4.42 9.82 -6.52
CA GLY A 269 4.02 11.13 -7.08
C GLY A 269 2.56 11.27 -7.51
N LEU A 270 1.74 10.23 -7.38
CA LEU A 270 0.29 10.33 -7.61
C LEU A 270 -0.41 10.86 -6.36
N ALA A 271 -0.20 12.14 -6.06
CA ALA A 271 -0.31 12.67 -4.69
C ALA A 271 -1.71 13.11 -4.20
N ASN A 272 -2.75 12.85 -4.97
CA ASN A 272 -4.11 13.28 -4.65
C ASN A 272 -5.17 12.29 -5.13
N ASP A 273 -6.29 12.27 -4.41
CA ASP A 273 -7.47 11.52 -4.79
C ASP A 273 -8.54 12.41 -5.44
N SER A 274 -9.33 11.81 -6.33
CA SER A 274 -10.39 12.50 -7.04
C SER A 274 -11.58 11.57 -7.30
N PRO A 275 -12.79 11.90 -6.81
CA PRO A 275 -14.01 11.13 -7.11
C PRO A 275 -14.32 10.97 -8.61
N ALA A 276 -13.69 11.76 -9.48
CA ALA A 276 -13.82 11.65 -10.93
C ALA A 276 -12.89 10.60 -11.55
N ALA A 277 -11.99 9.98 -10.78
CA ALA A 277 -10.90 9.15 -11.30
C ALA A 277 -11.27 7.69 -11.63
N ARG A 278 -12.54 7.28 -11.50
CA ARG A 278 -12.97 5.91 -11.80
C ARG A 278 -12.51 5.46 -13.20
N PRO A 279 -11.93 4.25 -13.38
CA PRO A 279 -11.67 3.22 -12.37
C PRO A 279 -10.27 3.37 -11.76
N SER A 280 -10.15 3.92 -10.57
CA SER A 280 -8.85 4.18 -9.96
C SER A 280 -8.92 3.86 -8.49
N ILE A 281 -7.82 3.39 -7.90
CA ILE A 281 -7.70 3.35 -6.44
C ILE A 281 -7.66 4.76 -5.82
N PHE A 282 -7.40 5.79 -6.61
CA PHE A 282 -7.39 7.20 -6.20
C PHE A 282 -8.76 7.87 -6.35
N ASN A 283 -9.86 7.10 -6.44
CA ASN A 283 -11.20 7.65 -6.63
C ASN A 283 -11.96 7.94 -5.33
N ASP A 284 -11.36 7.72 -4.14
CA ASP A 284 -11.91 8.04 -2.82
C ASP A 284 -13.27 7.36 -2.52
N ASP A 285 -13.58 6.24 -3.20
CA ASP A 285 -14.83 5.47 -3.01
C ASP A 285 -14.63 3.97 -2.70
N ASP A 286 -13.38 3.51 -2.68
CA ASP A 286 -12.97 2.14 -2.40
C ASP A 286 -13.51 1.08 -3.35
N GLU A 287 -13.98 1.45 -4.54
CA GLU A 287 -14.45 0.47 -5.53
C GLU A 287 -13.36 -0.58 -5.82
N PHE A 288 -12.10 -0.17 -5.92
CA PHE A 288 -10.97 -1.05 -6.19
C PHE A 288 -10.02 -1.12 -5.00
N ALA A 289 -9.75 -2.34 -4.53
CA ALA A 289 -8.72 -2.57 -3.51
C ALA A 289 -7.32 -2.63 -4.11
N LEU A 290 -7.17 -2.90 -5.41
CA LEU A 290 -5.86 -3.12 -6.04
C LEU A 290 -5.71 -2.25 -7.28
N LEU A 291 -4.46 -1.90 -7.57
CA LEU A 291 -4.06 -1.08 -8.72
C LEU A 291 -4.72 -1.57 -10.02
N THR A 292 -5.51 -0.69 -10.63
CA THR A 292 -6.27 -0.94 -11.86
C THR A 292 -5.41 -0.77 -13.12
N GLY A 293 -5.90 -1.23 -14.26
CA GLY A 293 -5.25 -0.95 -15.55
C GLY A 293 -5.14 0.54 -15.87
N HIS A 294 -6.12 1.35 -15.46
CA HIS A 294 -6.08 2.80 -15.58
C HIS A 294 -4.94 3.39 -14.72
N ASP A 295 -4.80 2.95 -13.47
CA ASP A 295 -3.75 3.43 -12.57
C ASP A 295 -2.34 3.08 -13.06
N GLU A 296 -2.17 1.91 -13.71
CA GLU A 296 -0.90 1.58 -14.36
C GLU A 296 -0.53 2.60 -15.45
N LEU A 297 -1.51 3.10 -16.20
CA LEU A 297 -1.28 4.15 -17.20
C LEU A 297 -0.95 5.50 -16.54
N LEU A 298 -1.60 5.85 -15.43
CA LEU A 298 -1.24 7.05 -14.67
C LEU A 298 0.21 7.01 -14.20
N LEU A 299 0.67 5.86 -13.71
CA LEU A 299 2.06 5.65 -13.30
C LEU A 299 3.05 5.72 -14.47
N LYS A 300 2.68 5.18 -15.65
CA LYS A 300 3.47 5.34 -16.89
C LYS A 300 3.58 6.80 -17.30
N MET A 301 2.46 7.55 -17.26
CA MET A 301 2.46 8.98 -17.54
C MET A 301 3.36 9.73 -16.56
N LEU A 302 3.25 9.44 -15.26
CA LEU A 302 4.05 10.09 -14.22
C LEU A 302 5.56 10.01 -14.49
N TYR A 303 6.03 8.89 -15.04
CA TYR A 303 7.44 8.64 -15.33
C TYR A 303 7.82 8.80 -16.81
N ASP A 304 6.93 9.32 -17.66
CA ASP A 304 7.27 9.67 -19.04
C ASP A 304 8.37 10.76 -19.06
N ASN A 305 9.35 10.61 -19.95
CA ASN A 305 10.51 11.50 -20.05
C ASN A 305 10.14 12.93 -20.50
N ARG A 306 8.99 13.11 -21.14
CA ARG A 306 8.48 14.43 -21.54
C ARG A 306 8.00 15.24 -20.34
N LEU A 307 7.61 14.59 -19.26
CA LEU A 307 7.25 15.24 -18.00
C LEU A 307 8.48 15.36 -17.09
N ARG A 308 8.66 16.52 -16.47
CA ARG A 308 9.78 16.81 -15.57
C ARG A 308 9.29 17.33 -14.22
N PRO A 309 9.96 17.00 -13.11
CA PRO A 309 9.70 17.64 -11.82
C PRO A 309 9.66 19.16 -11.97
N GLY A 310 8.70 19.81 -11.30
CA GLY A 310 8.54 21.26 -11.33
C GLY A 310 7.61 21.80 -12.41
N MET A 311 7.25 21.02 -13.44
CA MET A 311 6.26 21.45 -14.43
C MET A 311 4.94 21.82 -13.75
N SER A 312 4.33 22.93 -14.17
CA SER A 312 2.97 23.27 -13.76
C SER A 312 1.94 22.41 -14.50
N ALA A 313 0.72 22.31 -13.98
CA ALA A 313 -0.35 21.60 -14.69
C ALA A 313 -0.62 22.20 -16.07
N THR A 314 -0.55 23.54 -16.20
CA THR A 314 -0.76 24.25 -17.47
C THR A 314 0.33 23.89 -18.49
N GLU A 315 1.58 23.82 -18.05
CA GLU A 315 2.73 23.45 -18.91
C GLU A 315 2.66 21.98 -19.35
N ALA A 316 2.23 21.10 -18.44
CA ALA A 316 2.13 19.68 -18.70
C ALA A 316 0.89 19.29 -19.51
N ALA A 317 -0.22 20.02 -19.43
CA ALA A 317 -1.51 19.66 -20.05
C ALA A 317 -1.45 19.29 -21.55
N PRO A 318 -0.73 20.01 -22.44
CA PRO A 318 -0.59 19.56 -23.83
C PRO A 318 0.19 18.24 -23.94
N ILE A 319 1.19 18.03 -23.08
CA ILE A 319 2.03 16.83 -23.06
C ILE A 319 1.24 15.62 -22.54
N THR A 320 0.50 15.77 -21.44
CA THR A 320 -0.31 14.70 -20.83
C THR A 320 -1.37 14.17 -21.80
N ARG A 321 -1.99 15.05 -22.60
CA ARG A 321 -2.96 14.66 -23.63
C ARG A 321 -2.34 13.81 -24.73
N ILE A 322 -1.14 14.17 -25.19
CA ILE A 322 -0.39 13.39 -26.18
C ILE A 322 -0.04 12.02 -25.61
N ILE A 323 0.56 11.98 -24.41
CA ILE A 323 0.92 10.70 -23.76
C ILE A 323 -0.32 9.82 -23.59
N ALA A 324 -1.44 10.38 -23.12
CA ALA A 324 -2.67 9.63 -22.90
C ALA A 324 -3.19 8.99 -24.20
N ARG A 325 -3.17 9.74 -25.32
CA ARG A 325 -3.58 9.22 -26.64
C ARG A 325 -2.68 8.08 -27.11
N GLU A 326 -1.36 8.24 -26.97
CA GLU A 326 -0.39 7.20 -27.32
C GLU A 326 -0.62 5.91 -26.50
N LEU A 327 -0.84 6.05 -25.20
CA LEU A 327 -1.04 4.91 -24.29
C LEU A 327 -2.37 4.19 -24.51
N THR A 328 -3.41 4.87 -25.00
CA THR A 328 -4.72 4.26 -25.28
C THR A 328 -4.92 3.88 -26.75
N GLY A 329 -3.92 4.10 -27.63
CA GLY A 329 -4.05 3.88 -29.07
C GLY A 329 -5.04 4.82 -29.78
N GLY A 330 -5.24 6.02 -29.24
CA GLY A 330 -6.10 7.04 -29.84
C GLY A 330 -5.40 7.85 -30.95
N PRO A 331 -6.16 8.56 -31.81
CA PRO A 331 -5.57 9.43 -32.84
C PRO A 331 -4.81 10.59 -32.18
N LEU A 332 -3.60 10.85 -32.67
CA LEU A 332 -2.74 11.96 -32.24
C LEU A 332 -3.29 13.30 -32.74
#